data_AF-A0A5C3FKE1-F1
#
_entry.id   AF-A0A5C3FKE1-F1
#
_cell.length_a   1.000
_cell.length_b   1.000
_cell.length_c   1.000
_cell.angle_alpha   90.00
_cell.angle_beta   90.00
_cell.angle_gamma   90.00
#
_symmetry.space_group_name_H-M   'P 1'
#
loop_
_entity.id
_entity.type
_entity.pdbx_description
1 polymer ?
#
loop_
_entity_poly.entity_id
_entity_poly.type
_entity_poly.pdbx_seq_one_letter_code
_entity_poly.pdbx_strand_id
1 'polypeptide(L)' 'MAFFVVGDVIEYRPFGGDVKSGKIEKIDVKTGGHVDIKYHVNGEEIISTQIIGKKA' A
#
# COMPACT_ATOMS: atom_id res chain seq x y z
N MET A 1 8.41 6.48 8.19
CA MET A 1 7.76 5.47 9.05
C MET A 1 6.60 4.91 8.25
N ALA A 2 6.55 3.59 8.01
CA ALA A 2 5.43 2.98 7.30
C ALA A 2 4.22 2.94 8.25
N PHE A 3 3.11 3.60 7.90
CA PHE A 3 1.92 3.71 8.75
C PHE A 3 1.07 2.43 8.76
N PHE A 4 1.38 1.45 7.89
CA PHE A 4 0.62 0.23 7.69
C PHE A 4 1.56 -0.98 7.75
N VAL A 5 1.05 -2.12 8.22
CA VAL A 5 1.82 -3.36 8.37
C VAL A 5 1.20 -4.51 7.58
N VAL A 6 1.99 -5.56 7.32
CA VAL A 6 1.49 -6.79 6.72
C VAL A 6 0.35 -7.35 7.57
N GLY A 7 -0.76 -7.70 6.93
CA GLY A 7 -1.98 -8.16 7.58
C GLY A 7 -3.07 -7.10 7.67
N ASP A 8 -2.74 -5.81 7.56
CA ASP A 8 -3.73 -4.74 7.57
C ASP A 8 -4.61 -4.77 6.33
N VAL A 9 -5.90 -4.55 6.51
CA VAL A 9 -6.82 -4.24 5.43
C VAL A 9 -6.84 -2.73 5.25
N ILE A 10 -6.48 -2.27 4.06
CA ILE A 10 -6.42 -0.85 3.73
C ILE A 10 -7.40 -0.51 2.61
N GLU A 11 -7.91 0.72 2.65
CA GLU A 11 -8.56 1.35 1.51
C GLU A 11 -7.55 2.24 0.79
N TYR A 12 -7.43 2.04 -0.52
CA TYR A 12 -6.45 2.72 -1.35
C TYR A 12 -7.06 3.11 -2.69
N ARG A 13 -6.55 4.19 -3.27
CA ARG A 13 -6.98 4.67 -4.59
C ARG A 13 -5.76 4.81 -5.50
N PRO A 14 -5.68 4.03 -6.59
CA PRO A 14 -4.74 4.26 -7.68
C PRO A 14 -4.98 5.64 -8.30
N PHE A 15 -3.92 6.35 -8.71
CA PHE A 15 -4.07 7.64 -9.38
C PHE A 15 -4.93 7.48 -10.65
N GLY A 16 -6.07 8.18 -10.70
CA GLY A 16 -7.03 8.11 -11.80
C GLY A 16 -8.00 6.93 -11.75
N GLY A 17 -8.02 6.14 -10.67
CA GLY A 17 -8.93 5.00 -10.49
C GLY A 17 -9.92 5.15 -9.34
N ASP A 18 -10.79 4.15 -9.21
CA ASP A 18 -11.74 4.01 -8.12
C ASP A 18 -11.08 3.58 -6.80
N VAL A 19 -11.78 3.81 -5.69
CA VAL A 19 -11.36 3.33 -4.37
C VAL A 19 -11.44 1.81 -4.34
N LYS A 20 -10.33 1.18 -3.98
CA LYS A 20 -10.22 -0.26 -3.76
C LYS A 20 -9.93 -0.55 -2.30
N SER A 21 -10.18 -1.79 -1.91
CA SER A 21 -9.81 -2.29 -0.59
C SER A 21 -9.09 -3.62 -0.75
N GLY A 22 -8.13 -3.88 0.13
CA GLY A 22 -7.44 -5.16 0.11
C GLY A 22 -6.50 -5.31 1.30
N LYS A 23 -6.03 -6.54 1.48
CA LYS A 23 -5.14 -6.91 2.58
C LYS A 23 -3.69 -6.77 2.12
N ILE A 24 -2.87 -6.10 2.92
CA ILE A 24 -1.43 -6.05 2.70
C ILE A 24 -0.85 -7.42 3.00
N GLU A 25 -0.23 -8.03 2.00
CA GLU A 25 0.42 -9.33 2.12
C GLU A 25 1.93 -9.20 2.25
N LYS A 26 2.50 -8.15 1.66
CA LYS A 26 3.94 -7.87 1.71
C LYS A 26 4.22 -6.38 1.57
N ILE A 27 5.29 -5.92 2.20
CA ILE A 27 5.78 -4.55 2.09
C ILE A 27 7.26 -4.63 1.72
N ASP A 28 7.62 -4.04 0.58
CA ASP A 28 9.00 -3.94 0.13
C ASP A 28 9.47 -2.49 0.29
N VAL A 29 10.51 -2.31 1.10
CA VAL A 29 11.09 -0.99 1.37
C VAL A 29 12.49 -0.94 0.79
N LYS A 30 12.72 -0.08 -0.19
CA LYS A 30 14.05 0.16 -0.75
C LYS A 30 14.58 1.49 -0.25
N THR A 31 15.77 1.46 0.33
CA THR A 31 16.46 2.65 0.83
C THR A 31 17.70 2.89 -0.03
N GLY A 32 17.72 4.02 -0.74
CA GLY A 32 18.81 4.37 -1.67
C GLY A 32 18.68 5.81 -2.13
N GLY A 33 18.99 6.77 -1.26
CA GLY A 33 18.86 8.22 -1.51
C GLY A 33 17.42 8.76 -1.42
N HIS A 34 16.43 7.93 -1.77
CA HIS A 34 14.99 8.13 -1.52
C HIS A 34 14.40 6.84 -0.93
N VAL A 35 13.29 6.97 -0.21
CA VAL A 35 12.57 5.83 0.38
C VAL A 35 11.44 5.46 -0.56
N ASP A 36 11.57 4.32 -1.25
CA ASP A 36 10.49 3.69 -2.00
C ASP A 36 9.80 2.65 -1.13
N ILE A 37 8.49 2.80 -0.95
CA ILE A 37 7.65 1.82 -0.26
C ILE A 37 6.68 1.23 -1.27
N LYS A 38 6.76 -0.08 -1.48
CA LYS A 38 5.82 -0.84 -2.30
C LYS A 38 4.96 -1.72 -1.42
N TYR A 39 3.65 -1.68 -1.63
CA TYR A 39 2.72 -2.55 -0.93
C TYR A 39 2.21 -3.62 -1.90
N HIS A 40 2.17 -4.87 -1.46
CA HIS A 40 1.50 -5.95 -2.19
C HIS A 40 0.14 -6.14 -1.55
N VAL A 41 -0.92 -5.83 -2.30
CA VAL A 41 -2.31 -5.92 -1.84
C VAL A 41 -3.05 -6.91 -2.71
N ASN A 42 -3.57 -7.99 -2.11
CA ASN A 42 -4.23 -9.09 -2.82
C ASN A 42 -3.39 -9.66 -4.00
N GLY A 43 -2.08 -9.79 -3.81
CA GLY A 43 -1.14 -10.28 -4.82
C GLY A 43 -0.69 -9.23 -5.85
N GLU A 44 -1.31 -8.05 -5.90
CA GLU A 44 -0.94 -6.97 -6.80
C GLU A 44 0.04 -6.00 -6.14
N GLU A 45 1.15 -5.70 -6.82
CA GLU A 45 2.08 -4.64 -6.40
C GLU A 45 1.46 -3.27 -6.69
N ILE A 46 1.17 -2.51 -5.64
CA ILE A 46 0.73 -1.12 -5.76
C ILE A 46 1.90 -0.18 -5.48
N ILE A 47 2.30 0.57 -6.51
CA ILE A 47 3.28 1.65 -6.44
C ILE A 47 2.54 2.96 -6.72
N SER A 48 2.91 4.04 -6.04
CA SER A 48 2.31 5.36 -6.26
C SER A 48 0.79 5.35 -6.14
N THR A 49 0.26 4.81 -5.04
CA THR A 49 -1.17 4.84 -4.72
C THR A 49 -1.40 5.74 -3.50
N GLN A 50 -2.56 6.40 -3.44
CA GLN A 50 -2.97 7.10 -2.22
C GLN A 50 -3.64 6.10 -1.28
N ILE A 51 -3.04 5.83 -0.12
CA ILE A 51 -3.71 5.06 0.94
C ILE A 51 -4.63 6.02 1.68
N ILE A 52 -5.93 5.72 1.68
CA ILE A 52 -6.98 6.57 2.26
C ILE A 52 -7.08 6.31 3.76
N GLY A 53 -6.97 5.05 4.19
CA GLY A 53 -7.04 4.68 5.59
C GLY A 53 -7.00 3.18 5.82
N LYS A 54 -6.91 2.80 7.10
CA LYS A 54 -7.03 1.41 7.55
C LYS A 54 -8.49 1.11 7.86
N LYS A 55 -8.96 -0.06 7.44
CA LYS A 55 -10.28 -0.57 7.82
C LYS A 55 -10.13 -1.36 9.13
N ALA A 56 -10.92 -0.97 10.13
CA ALA A 56 -10.94 -1.61 11.46
C ALA A 56 -11.61 -2.99 11.40
#